data_AF-A0A368GIK4-F1
#
_entry.id   AF-A0A368GIK4-F1
#
_cell.length_a   1.000
_cell.length_b   1.000
_cell.length_c   1.000
_cell.angle_alpha   90.00
_cell.angle_beta   90.00
_cell.angle_gamma   90.00
#
_symmetry.space_group_name_H-M   'P 1'
#
loop_
_entity.id
_entity.type
_entity.pdbx_description
1 polymer ?
#
loop_
_entity_poly.entity_id
_entity_poly.type
_entity_poly.pdbx_seq_one_letter_code
_entity_poly.pdbx_strand_id
1 'polypeptide(L)'
;LLLTFELLCTNVVSFQTNCDSGSQEEAEYNGGAEPEPEPLPSPTHKPSRCASDEFMCGDGSCIEKSLECNRKYDCADGTDETECEYFKAVMSRRKEEEQNGRNGNHHHGYGVPDRNNGNGHEEEAERRSEEDARRREEHERRLEIETKRRQEEEERRREEERRRQHEQSYTTNPPATVQFKEEYDDELPCLDHEFQCHTGECIDK
;
A
#
# COMPACT_ATOMS: atom_id res chain seq x y z
N LEU A 1 25.65 -43.67 -15.65
CA LEU A 1 26.24 -43.46 -14.30
C LEU A 1 25.23 -42.68 -13.48
N LEU A 2 24.91 -43.17 -12.28
CA LEU A 2 23.81 -42.66 -11.45
C LEU A 2 24.28 -41.59 -10.47
N LEU A 3 23.28 -40.91 -9.89
CA LEU A 3 23.28 -40.14 -8.63
C LEU A 3 23.40 -38.61 -8.74
N THR A 4 22.27 -38.01 -9.09
CA THR A 4 21.78 -36.82 -8.38
C THR A 4 21.54 -37.17 -6.90
N PHE A 5 22.04 -36.35 -5.97
CA PHE A 5 21.45 -36.22 -4.65
C PHE A 5 21.63 -34.78 -4.16
N GLU A 6 20.54 -34.15 -3.73
CA GLU A 6 20.58 -32.84 -3.10
C GLU A 6 21.21 -32.93 -1.71
N LEU A 7 21.80 -31.83 -1.25
CA LEU A 7 21.66 -31.43 0.15
C LEU A 7 21.57 -29.90 0.21
N LEU A 8 20.40 -29.41 0.59
CA LEU A 8 20.16 -27.99 0.90
C LEU A 8 20.57 -27.67 2.35
N CYS A 9 20.67 -26.38 2.64
CA CYS A 9 20.82 -25.76 3.97
C CYS A 9 22.24 -25.90 4.61
N THR A 10 22.84 -24.85 5.19
CA THR A 10 22.30 -23.61 5.78
C THR A 10 23.15 -22.35 5.50
N ASN A 11 22.53 -21.18 5.69
CA ASN A 11 23.13 -19.84 5.63
C ASN A 11 24.22 -19.60 6.70
N VAL A 12 25.16 -18.67 6.43
CA VAL A 12 25.25 -17.34 7.09
C VAL A 12 26.34 -16.47 6.40
N VAL A 13 26.26 -15.15 6.58
CA VAL A 13 26.74 -14.08 5.68
C VAL A 13 27.91 -13.28 6.29
N SER A 14 28.79 -12.72 5.45
CA SER A 14 29.41 -11.35 5.50
C SER A 14 30.86 -11.37 4.99
N PHE A 15 31.15 -10.92 3.76
CA PHE A 15 31.33 -9.53 3.29
C PHE A 15 32.58 -8.80 3.83
N GLN A 16 33.51 -8.51 2.90
CA GLN A 16 34.64 -7.59 3.04
C GLN A 16 34.22 -6.14 3.28
N THR A 17 35.09 -5.37 3.95
CA THR A 17 35.66 -4.11 3.42
C THR A 17 37.07 -3.87 3.97
N ASN A 18 37.93 -3.23 3.16
CA ASN A 18 39.32 -2.85 3.49
C ASN A 18 39.41 -1.36 3.87
N CYS A 19 40.52 -0.94 4.49
CA CYS A 19 40.84 0.46 4.81
C CYS A 19 42.05 0.97 4.00
N ASP A 20 42.03 2.24 3.57
CA ASP A 20 43.18 3.03 3.07
C ASP A 20 42.79 4.52 2.89
N SER A 21 43.65 5.52 2.61
CA SER A 21 44.91 5.95 3.27
C SER A 21 45.43 7.27 2.66
N GLY A 22 45.37 8.40 3.40
CA GLY A 22 46.03 9.67 3.04
C GLY A 22 45.39 10.51 1.91
N SER A 23 45.79 11.77 1.65
CA SER A 23 46.76 12.64 2.35
C SER A 23 46.65 14.13 1.93
N GLN A 24 46.78 15.04 2.92
CA GLN A 24 47.33 16.43 2.91
C GLN A 24 47.34 17.33 1.65
N GLU A 25 46.86 18.57 1.84
CA GLU A 25 47.54 19.82 1.41
C GLU A 25 47.53 20.82 2.59
N GLU A 26 48.57 21.64 2.75
CA GLU A 26 48.71 22.62 3.85
C GLU A 26 48.67 24.07 3.33
N ALA A 27 48.01 24.98 4.07
CA ALA A 27 48.05 26.42 3.81
C ALA A 27 48.00 27.25 5.11
N GLU A 28 49.17 27.76 5.48
CA GLU A 28 49.48 29.03 6.18
C GLU A 28 48.58 29.57 7.31
N TYR A 29 49.19 29.56 8.51
CA TYR A 29 48.82 30.22 9.75
C TYR A 29 48.55 31.74 9.64
N ASN A 30 47.46 32.20 10.26
CA ASN A 30 47.36 33.54 10.86
C ASN A 30 46.57 33.45 12.18
N GLY A 31 47.14 33.96 13.26
CA GLY A 31 46.57 33.83 14.60
C GLY A 31 45.39 34.77 14.87
N GLY A 32 44.30 34.20 15.40
CA GLY A 32 43.26 34.91 16.13
C GLY A 32 42.96 34.13 17.41
N ALA A 33 42.87 34.80 18.56
CA ALA A 33 42.52 34.14 19.81
C ALA A 33 41.06 33.70 19.75
N GLU A 34 40.84 32.38 19.79
CA GLU A 34 39.52 31.76 19.87
C GLU A 34 38.90 32.06 21.25
N PRO A 35 37.66 32.55 21.34
CA PRO A 35 36.99 32.74 22.62
C PRO A 35 36.75 31.38 23.28
N GLU A 36 37.25 31.23 24.51
CA GLU A 36 37.09 30.05 25.34
C GLU A 36 35.61 29.65 25.44
N PRO A 37 35.23 28.38 25.18
CA PRO A 37 33.85 27.95 25.29
C PRO A 37 33.37 28.04 26.74
N GLU A 38 32.21 28.66 26.96
CA GLU A 38 31.65 28.84 28.30
C GLU A 38 31.49 27.49 29.03
N PRO A 39 31.78 27.44 30.34
CA PRO A 39 31.88 26.18 31.06
C PRO A 39 30.54 25.46 31.17
N LEU A 40 30.54 24.18 30.78
CA LEU A 40 29.41 23.26 30.95
C LEU A 40 28.91 23.22 32.41
N PRO A 41 27.59 23.13 32.66
CA PRO A 41 27.04 23.13 34.02
C PRO A 41 27.49 21.90 34.83
N SER A 42 28.02 22.15 36.03
CA SER A 42 28.63 21.15 36.91
C SER A 42 27.59 20.27 37.64
N PRO A 43 27.68 18.92 37.56
CA PRO A 43 26.61 18.02 38.04
C PRO A 43 26.82 17.54 39.50
N THR A 44 26.86 18.45 40.48
CA THR A 44 27.02 18.05 41.90
C THR A 44 26.22 18.88 42.92
N HIS A 45 24.91 18.95 42.77
CA HIS A 45 23.93 19.00 43.87
C HIS A 45 22.59 18.53 43.30
N LYS A 46 21.89 17.60 43.96
CA LYS A 46 20.44 17.50 43.75
C LYS A 46 19.84 18.73 44.43
N PRO A 47 19.35 19.75 43.70
CA PRO A 47 18.73 20.87 44.38
C PRO A 47 17.41 20.36 44.97
N SER A 48 17.02 20.87 46.14
CA SER A 48 15.78 20.42 46.81
C SER A 48 14.50 20.78 46.04
N ARG A 49 14.65 21.57 44.97
CA ARG A 49 13.71 21.94 43.91
C ARG A 49 14.56 22.26 42.67
N CYS A 50 14.11 21.93 41.46
CA CYS A 50 14.81 22.32 40.23
C CYS A 50 14.97 23.86 40.12
N ALA A 51 15.84 24.32 39.22
CA ALA A 51 16.02 25.74 38.94
C ALA A 51 14.73 26.40 38.42
N SER A 52 14.67 27.74 38.43
CA SER A 52 13.50 28.51 37.95
C SER A 52 13.10 28.23 36.50
N ASP A 53 14.08 27.81 35.70
CA ASP A 53 14.02 27.62 34.26
C ASP A 53 14.09 26.13 33.89
N GLU A 54 13.92 25.25 34.88
CA GLU A 54 13.82 23.79 34.74
C GLU A 54 12.41 23.31 35.13
N PHE A 55 11.96 22.24 34.47
CA PHE A 55 10.80 21.46 34.87
C PHE A 55 11.24 20.28 35.75
N MET A 56 10.47 19.98 36.80
CA MET A 56 10.72 18.85 37.69
C MET A 56 9.82 17.68 37.32
N CYS A 57 10.44 16.61 36.81
CA CYS A 57 9.78 15.34 36.52
C CYS A 57 9.22 14.69 37.81
N GLY A 58 8.23 13.82 37.68
CA GLY A 58 7.63 13.07 38.81
C GLY A 58 8.60 12.10 39.50
N ASP A 59 9.62 11.62 38.78
CA ASP A 59 10.75 10.86 39.32
C ASP A 59 11.77 11.71 40.12
N GLY A 60 11.61 13.03 40.11
CA GLY A 60 12.48 14.00 40.77
C GLY A 60 13.76 14.32 40.00
N SER A 61 13.84 14.02 38.71
CA SER A 61 14.82 14.60 37.79
C SER A 61 14.41 16.01 37.34
N CYS A 62 15.36 16.78 36.82
CA CYS A 62 15.17 18.12 36.29
C CYS A 62 15.53 18.14 34.80
N ILE A 63 14.65 18.72 33.98
CA ILE A 63 14.89 18.96 32.55
C ILE A 63 14.73 20.45 32.26
N GLU A 64 15.23 20.95 31.12
CA GLU A 64 14.94 22.32 30.72
C GLU A 64 13.43 22.56 30.56
N LYS A 65 12.95 23.73 30.99
CA LYS A 65 11.53 24.11 30.83
C LYS A 65 11.11 24.28 29.36
N SER A 66 12.07 24.40 28.45
CA SER A 66 11.86 24.33 27.00
C SER A 66 11.34 22.96 26.52
N LEU A 67 11.52 21.92 27.33
CA LEU A 67 11.17 20.53 27.02
C LEU A 67 9.81 20.11 27.61
N GLU A 68 9.23 20.89 28.52
CA GLU A 68 7.87 20.68 29.03
C GLU A 68 6.84 20.79 27.88
N CYS A 69 6.04 19.74 27.67
CA CYS A 69 5.02 19.65 26.61
C CYS A 69 5.54 19.84 25.16
N ASN A 70 6.77 19.43 24.87
CA ASN A 70 7.40 19.54 23.55
C ASN A 70 6.94 18.46 22.53
N ARG A 71 6.16 17.46 22.98
CA ARG A 71 5.69 16.22 22.32
C ARG A 71 6.71 15.07 22.24
N LYS A 72 7.73 15.07 23.07
CA LYS A 72 8.75 14.01 23.17
C LYS A 72 9.11 13.84 24.65
N TYR A 73 8.96 12.60 25.13
CA TYR A 73 9.33 12.22 26.48
C TYR A 73 10.83 12.40 26.70
N ASP A 74 11.19 13.39 27.50
CA ASP A 74 12.52 13.73 28.01
C ASP A 74 12.65 13.37 29.50
N CYS A 75 11.57 13.36 30.28
CA CYS A 75 11.54 12.72 31.60
C CYS A 75 11.56 11.18 31.49
N ALA A 76 12.24 10.49 32.41
CA ALA A 76 12.28 9.02 32.45
C ALA A 76 10.92 8.37 32.79
N ASP A 77 10.02 9.11 33.44
CA ASP A 77 8.64 8.72 33.72
C ASP A 77 7.62 9.32 32.71
N GLY A 78 8.09 10.16 31.78
CA GLY A 78 7.27 10.87 30.79
C GLY A 78 6.32 11.94 31.35
N THR A 79 6.52 12.42 32.58
CA THR A 79 5.61 13.40 33.22
C THR A 79 5.57 14.77 32.54
N ASP A 80 6.66 15.15 31.89
CA ASP A 80 6.80 16.31 30.99
C ASP A 80 5.80 16.33 29.82
N GLU A 81 5.28 15.17 29.41
CA GLU A 81 4.28 15.06 28.35
C GLU A 81 2.92 14.55 28.84
N THR A 82 2.91 13.67 29.85
CA THR A 82 1.64 13.09 30.36
C THR A 82 0.81 14.09 31.17
N GLU A 83 1.41 15.11 31.77
CA GLU A 83 0.68 16.17 32.48
C GLU A 83 0.20 17.31 31.58
N CYS A 84 0.48 17.26 30.27
CA CYS A 84 0.05 18.30 29.33
C CYS A 84 -1.45 18.24 29.02
N GLU A 85 -2.07 19.40 28.81
CA GLU A 85 -3.51 19.52 28.49
C GLU A 85 -3.92 18.69 27.27
N TYR A 86 -3.05 18.59 26.26
CA TYR A 86 -3.32 17.79 25.06
C TYR A 86 -3.34 16.28 25.37
N PHE A 87 -2.46 15.80 26.26
CA PHE A 87 -2.42 14.40 26.69
C PHE A 87 -3.61 14.08 27.60
N LYS A 88 -3.90 14.97 28.56
CA LYS A 88 -5.10 14.91 29.41
C LYS A 88 -6.39 14.86 28.58
N ALA A 89 -6.51 15.65 27.51
CA ALA A 89 -7.66 15.64 26.60
C ALA A 89 -7.77 14.37 25.73
N VAL A 90 -6.67 13.68 25.44
CA VAL A 90 -6.69 12.36 24.77
C VAL A 90 -7.04 11.24 25.75
N MET A 91 -6.52 11.31 26.97
CA MET A 91 -6.74 10.28 28.00
C MET A 91 -8.11 10.40 28.68
N SER A 92 -8.69 11.60 28.80
CA SER A 92 -10.07 11.77 29.30
C SER A 92 -11.07 11.02 28.42
N ARG A 93 -10.95 11.15 27.09
CA ARG A 93 -11.79 10.45 26.11
C ARG A 93 -11.71 8.92 26.26
N ARG A 94 -10.51 8.35 26.43
CA ARG A 94 -10.36 6.91 26.71
C ARG A 94 -10.95 6.50 28.06
N LYS A 95 -10.81 7.35 29.09
CA LYS A 95 -11.35 7.07 30.43
C LYS A 95 -12.87 7.11 30.45
N GLU A 96 -13.48 7.98 29.65
CA GLU A 96 -14.92 7.99 29.39
C GLU A 96 -15.38 6.71 28.68
N GLU A 97 -14.61 6.19 27.71
CA GLU A 97 -14.87 4.90 27.06
C GLU A 97 -14.75 3.71 28.05
N GLU A 98 -13.73 3.68 28.92
CA GLU A 98 -13.57 2.60 29.91
C GLU A 98 -14.62 2.63 31.03
N GLN A 99 -15.05 3.82 31.47
CA GLN A 99 -16.11 3.95 32.47
C GLN A 99 -17.51 3.67 31.88
N ASN A 100 -17.76 4.06 30.62
CA ASN A 100 -18.95 3.60 29.87
C ASN A 100 -18.85 2.12 29.43
N GLY A 101 -17.66 1.53 29.40
CA GLY A 101 -17.47 0.09 29.15
C GLY A 101 -18.04 -0.82 30.24
N ARG A 102 -18.29 -0.29 31.45
CA ARG A 102 -19.11 -0.95 32.49
C ARG A 102 -20.52 -0.40 32.58
N ASN A 103 -20.72 0.90 32.30
CA ASN A 103 -22.04 1.51 32.14
C ASN A 103 -22.44 1.58 30.67
N GLY A 104 -22.56 0.40 30.03
CA GLY A 104 -22.94 0.22 28.62
C GLY A 104 -24.40 0.57 28.32
N ASN A 105 -24.88 1.68 28.86
CA ASN A 105 -26.19 2.27 28.61
C ASN A 105 -26.00 3.70 28.05
N HIS A 106 -25.17 3.81 27.02
CA HIS A 106 -25.03 5.05 26.26
C HIS A 106 -26.27 5.26 25.39
N HIS A 107 -27.20 6.00 25.97
CA HIS A 107 -28.59 6.11 25.54
C HIS A 107 -28.71 7.08 24.36
N HIS A 108 -28.49 6.59 23.14
CA HIS A 108 -28.82 7.32 21.91
C HIS A 108 -30.33 7.35 21.67
N GLY A 109 -31.07 8.08 22.51
CA GLY A 109 -32.37 8.65 22.12
C GLY A 109 -33.51 7.68 21.77
N TYR A 110 -33.68 6.57 22.50
CA TYR A 110 -34.93 5.79 22.50
C TYR A 110 -35.15 5.15 23.88
N GLY A 111 -36.31 5.40 24.49
CA GLY A 111 -36.58 5.11 25.90
C GLY A 111 -36.16 3.71 26.36
N VAL A 112 -35.62 3.60 27.59
CA VAL A 112 -35.37 2.31 28.23
C VAL A 112 -36.70 1.56 28.30
N PRO A 113 -36.84 0.35 27.73
CA PRO A 113 -38.08 -0.40 27.82
C PRO A 113 -38.33 -0.82 29.27
N ASP A 114 -39.49 -0.43 29.79
CA ASP A 114 -39.95 -0.79 31.13
C ASP A 114 -40.02 -2.33 31.23
N ARG A 115 -39.34 -2.91 32.23
CA ARG A 115 -39.22 -4.36 32.42
C ARG A 115 -40.53 -5.07 32.76
N ASN A 116 -41.64 -4.35 32.79
CA ASN A 116 -42.98 -4.86 33.06
C ASN A 116 -43.80 -5.23 31.81
N ASN A 117 -43.26 -5.14 30.58
CA ASN A 117 -43.99 -5.49 29.36
C ASN A 117 -43.35 -6.66 28.57
N GLY A 118 -43.74 -7.89 28.93
CA GLY A 118 -43.14 -9.15 28.44
C GLY A 118 -43.41 -9.57 26.99
N ASN A 119 -43.85 -8.66 26.11
CA ASN A 119 -44.27 -8.99 24.73
C ASN A 119 -43.39 -8.35 23.63
N GLY A 120 -42.33 -7.60 23.96
CA GLY A 120 -41.53 -6.84 22.97
C GLY A 120 -40.16 -7.40 22.60
N HIS A 121 -39.63 -8.38 23.35
CA HIS A 121 -38.25 -8.86 23.17
C HIS A 121 -38.07 -9.81 21.98
N GLU A 122 -39.10 -10.58 21.62
CA GLU A 122 -39.05 -11.54 20.50
C GLU A 122 -39.04 -10.81 19.14
N GLU A 123 -39.94 -9.83 18.95
CA GLU A 123 -40.02 -9.01 17.72
C GLU A 123 -38.75 -8.16 17.47
N GLU A 124 -38.00 -7.79 18.51
CA GLU A 124 -36.70 -7.12 18.33
C GLU A 124 -35.59 -8.13 17.96
N ALA A 125 -35.61 -9.34 18.50
CA ALA A 125 -34.68 -10.40 18.12
C ALA A 125 -34.89 -10.86 16.67
N GLU A 126 -36.14 -10.96 16.22
CA GLU A 126 -36.49 -11.29 14.83
C GLU A 126 -35.99 -10.22 13.86
N ARG A 127 -36.26 -8.93 14.11
CA ARG A 127 -35.77 -7.83 13.25
C ARG A 127 -34.25 -7.78 13.14
N ARG A 128 -33.52 -8.08 14.23
CA ARG A 128 -32.06 -8.22 14.23
C ARG A 128 -31.59 -9.44 13.42
N SER A 129 -32.28 -10.58 13.57
CA SER A 129 -32.01 -11.81 12.80
C SER A 129 -32.19 -11.60 11.29
N GLU A 130 -33.25 -10.90 10.88
CA GLU A 130 -33.47 -10.51 9.49
C GLU A 130 -32.39 -9.55 8.96
N GLU A 131 -31.96 -8.57 9.76
CA GLU A 131 -30.91 -7.64 9.35
C GLU A 131 -29.58 -8.37 9.12
N ASP A 132 -29.22 -9.28 10.02
CA ASP A 132 -28.05 -10.13 9.85
C ASP A 132 -28.19 -11.09 8.65
N ALA A 133 -29.40 -11.59 8.35
CA ALA A 133 -29.66 -12.36 7.14
C ALA A 133 -29.43 -11.52 5.87
N ARG A 134 -29.99 -10.29 5.82
CA ARG A 134 -29.77 -9.33 4.71
C ARG A 134 -28.29 -8.99 4.52
N ARG A 135 -27.54 -8.80 5.63
CA ARG A 135 -26.09 -8.54 5.60
C ARG A 135 -25.29 -9.72 5.07
N ARG A 136 -25.62 -10.96 5.46
CA ARG A 136 -24.98 -12.19 4.93
C ARG A 136 -25.23 -12.34 3.43
N GLU A 137 -26.47 -12.17 2.99
CA GLU A 137 -26.87 -12.26 1.59
C GLU A 137 -26.21 -11.15 0.73
N GLU A 138 -26.06 -9.93 1.26
CA GLU A 138 -25.29 -8.88 0.59
C GLU A 138 -23.79 -9.19 0.50
N HIS A 139 -23.20 -9.76 1.55
CA HIS A 139 -21.81 -10.20 1.54
C HIS A 139 -21.58 -11.32 0.51
N GLU A 140 -22.50 -12.29 0.43
CA GLU A 140 -22.48 -13.35 -0.58
C GLU A 140 -22.58 -12.79 -2.01
N ARG A 141 -23.54 -11.89 -2.28
CA ARG A 141 -23.63 -11.17 -3.57
C ARG A 141 -22.33 -10.44 -3.95
N ARG A 142 -21.64 -9.82 -2.98
CA ARG A 142 -20.35 -9.14 -3.23
C ARG A 142 -19.27 -10.14 -3.65
N LEU A 143 -19.20 -11.30 -3.00
CA LEU A 143 -18.27 -12.39 -3.37
C LEU A 143 -18.62 -13.01 -4.74
N GLU A 144 -19.89 -13.17 -5.08
CA GLU A 144 -20.33 -13.61 -6.41
C GLU A 144 -19.90 -12.63 -7.51
N ILE A 145 -20.06 -11.32 -7.29
CA ILE A 145 -19.63 -10.28 -8.23
C ILE A 145 -18.09 -10.30 -8.39
N GLU A 146 -17.34 -10.44 -7.30
CA GLU A 146 -15.88 -10.50 -7.35
C GLU A 146 -15.37 -11.77 -8.07
N THR A 147 -15.93 -12.93 -7.74
CA THR A 147 -15.56 -14.21 -8.38
C THR A 147 -15.92 -14.24 -9.85
N LYS A 148 -17.08 -13.69 -10.25
CA LYS A 148 -17.45 -13.52 -11.65
C LYS A 148 -16.49 -12.60 -12.40
N ARG A 149 -16.14 -11.44 -11.83
CA ARG A 149 -15.14 -10.52 -12.43
C ARG A 149 -13.79 -11.20 -12.64
N ARG A 150 -13.36 -12.05 -11.70
CA ARG A 150 -12.11 -12.83 -11.81
C ARG A 150 -12.20 -13.90 -12.91
N GLN A 151 -13.32 -14.59 -13.04
CA GLN A 151 -13.57 -15.56 -14.11
C GLN A 151 -13.57 -14.91 -15.49
N GLU A 152 -14.28 -13.78 -15.66
CA GLU A 152 -14.30 -13.02 -16.91
C GLU A 152 -12.91 -12.50 -17.29
N GLU A 153 -12.07 -12.12 -16.32
CA GLU A 153 -10.69 -11.72 -16.59
C GLU A 153 -9.81 -12.92 -17.01
N GLU A 154 -9.99 -14.07 -16.38
CA GLU A 154 -9.29 -15.30 -16.76
C GLU A 154 -9.71 -15.78 -18.16
N GLU A 155 -10.99 -15.67 -18.51
CA GLU A 155 -11.50 -15.98 -19.85
C GLU A 155 -10.90 -15.03 -20.91
N ARG A 156 -10.88 -13.71 -20.65
CA ARG A 156 -10.20 -12.75 -21.54
C ARG A 156 -8.71 -13.08 -21.73
N ARG A 157 -8.00 -13.46 -20.66
CA ARG A 157 -6.58 -13.88 -20.74
C ARG A 157 -6.41 -15.15 -21.59
N ARG A 158 -7.28 -16.16 -21.42
CA ARG A 158 -7.27 -17.39 -22.24
C ARG A 158 -7.63 -17.13 -23.70
N GLU A 159 -8.54 -16.21 -23.98
CA GLU A 159 -8.86 -15.81 -25.35
C GLU A 159 -7.71 -15.05 -26.01
N GLU A 160 -7.06 -14.13 -25.30
CA GLU A 160 -5.86 -13.45 -25.78
C GLU A 160 -4.73 -14.45 -26.05
N GLU A 161 -4.53 -15.44 -25.16
CA GLU A 161 -3.56 -16.51 -25.38
C GLU A 161 -3.88 -17.35 -26.62
N ARG A 162 -5.14 -17.78 -26.80
CA ARG A 162 -5.58 -18.47 -28.04
C ARG A 162 -5.32 -17.61 -29.28
N ARG A 163 -5.57 -16.30 -29.22
CA ARG A 163 -5.29 -15.38 -30.32
C ARG A 163 -3.79 -15.27 -30.61
N ARG A 164 -2.94 -15.18 -29.59
CA ARG A 164 -1.47 -15.17 -29.73
C ARG A 164 -0.95 -16.51 -30.29
N GLN A 165 -1.49 -17.64 -29.85
CA GLN A 165 -1.15 -18.97 -30.39
C GLN A 165 -1.59 -19.10 -31.86
N HIS A 166 -2.77 -18.59 -32.22
CA HIS A 166 -3.25 -18.53 -33.60
C HIS A 166 -2.33 -17.65 -34.47
N GLU A 167 -1.98 -16.45 -34.00
CA GLU A 167 -1.02 -15.56 -34.66
C GLU A 167 0.37 -16.21 -34.83
N GLN A 168 0.88 -16.87 -33.79
CA GLN A 168 2.12 -17.67 -33.84
C GLN A 168 2.02 -18.86 -34.81
N SER A 169 0.82 -19.43 -35.03
CA SER A 169 0.63 -20.48 -36.03
C SER A 169 0.84 -19.94 -37.45
N TYR A 170 0.37 -18.72 -37.78
CA TYR A 170 0.65 -18.07 -39.07
C TYR A 170 2.13 -17.75 -39.28
N THR A 171 2.91 -17.48 -38.22
CA THR A 171 4.35 -17.19 -38.36
C THR A 171 5.20 -18.45 -38.48
N THR A 172 4.80 -19.54 -37.81
CA THR A 172 5.57 -20.82 -37.78
C THR A 172 5.18 -21.79 -38.89
N ASN A 173 3.90 -21.80 -39.26
CA ASN A 173 3.35 -22.55 -40.38
C ASN A 173 2.43 -21.60 -41.15
N PRO A 174 2.99 -20.67 -41.96
CA PRO A 174 2.16 -19.84 -42.81
C PRO A 174 1.21 -20.76 -43.61
N PRO A 175 -0.11 -20.53 -43.58
CA PRO A 175 -1.03 -21.33 -44.34
C PRO A 175 -0.56 -21.30 -45.79
N ALA A 176 -0.57 -22.46 -46.45
CA ALA A 176 -0.21 -22.56 -47.86
C ALA A 176 -0.88 -21.40 -48.59
N THR A 177 -0.07 -20.51 -49.17
CA THR A 177 -0.59 -19.30 -49.77
C THR A 177 -1.65 -19.74 -50.75
N VAL A 178 -2.89 -19.31 -50.52
CA VAL A 178 -3.89 -19.33 -51.59
C VAL A 178 -3.35 -18.33 -52.59
N GLN A 179 -2.52 -18.83 -53.50
CA GLN A 179 -2.31 -18.20 -54.77
C GLN A 179 -3.68 -18.26 -55.43
N PHE A 180 -4.48 -17.24 -55.14
CA PHE A 180 -5.23 -16.59 -56.20
C PHE A 180 -4.21 -16.39 -57.29
N LYS A 181 -4.26 -17.29 -58.26
CA LYS A 181 -3.46 -17.15 -59.45
C LYS A 181 -3.96 -15.83 -60.05
N GLU A 182 -3.08 -14.86 -60.15
CA GLU A 182 -3.26 -13.69 -61.02
C GLU A 182 -3.17 -14.19 -62.47
N GLU A 183 -4.06 -15.13 -62.82
CA GLU A 183 -4.42 -15.55 -64.17
C GLU A 183 -5.79 -14.91 -64.43
N TYR A 184 -5.78 -13.59 -64.32
CA TYR A 184 -6.70 -12.68 -65.01
C TYR A 184 -5.91 -11.51 -65.63
N ASP A 185 -4.65 -11.76 -65.98
CA ASP A 185 -4.03 -11.23 -67.21
C ASP A 185 -4.51 -12.07 -68.42
N ASP A 186 -5.79 -12.44 -68.44
CA ASP A 186 -6.45 -12.91 -69.66
C ASP A 186 -6.45 -11.72 -70.63
N GLU A 187 -5.78 -11.88 -71.77
CA GLU A 187 -5.89 -10.97 -72.92
C GLU A 187 -7.38 -10.80 -73.23
N LEU A 188 -7.95 -9.64 -72.84
CA LEU A 188 -9.36 -9.36 -73.10
C LEU A 188 -9.59 -9.43 -74.61
N PRO A 189 -10.40 -10.38 -75.12
CA PRO A 189 -10.64 -10.47 -76.55
C PRO A 189 -11.35 -9.19 -77.01
N CYS A 190 -10.99 -8.71 -78.20
CA CYS A 190 -11.59 -7.52 -78.79
C CYS A 190 -13.12 -7.59 -78.78
N LEU A 191 -13.78 -6.46 -78.59
CA LEU A 191 -15.23 -6.42 -78.46
C LEU A 191 -15.90 -6.87 -79.77
N ASP A 192 -17.16 -7.32 -79.71
CA ASP A 192 -17.89 -7.87 -80.87
C ASP A 192 -18.00 -6.90 -82.09
N HIS A 193 -17.64 -5.63 -81.93
CA HIS A 193 -17.58 -4.60 -82.97
C HIS A 193 -16.16 -4.26 -83.46
N GLU A 194 -15.14 -5.02 -83.05
CA GLU A 194 -13.73 -4.82 -83.41
C GLU A 194 -13.13 -6.07 -84.10
N PHE A 195 -12.03 -5.90 -84.83
CA PHE A 195 -11.18 -6.97 -85.36
C PHE A 195 -9.83 -6.99 -84.64
N GLN A 196 -9.33 -8.19 -84.31
CA GLN A 196 -7.99 -8.37 -83.75
C GLN A 196 -6.95 -8.53 -84.87
N CYS A 197 -5.91 -7.71 -84.84
CA CYS A 197 -4.76 -7.81 -85.74
C CYS A 197 -3.80 -8.92 -85.29
N HIS A 198 -2.96 -9.42 -86.21
CA HIS A 198 -1.94 -10.43 -85.89
C HIS A 198 -0.87 -9.94 -84.88
N THR A 199 -0.81 -8.63 -84.63
CA THR A 199 0.02 -7.97 -83.60
C THR A 199 -0.62 -7.96 -82.21
N GLY A 200 -1.88 -8.39 -82.08
CA GLY A 200 -2.64 -8.39 -80.82
C GLY A 200 -3.54 -7.15 -80.61
N GLU A 201 -3.38 -6.10 -81.40
CA GLU A 201 -4.16 -4.86 -81.28
C GLU A 201 -5.59 -4.99 -81.86
N CYS A 202 -6.57 -4.37 -81.20
CA CYS A 202 -7.97 -4.31 -81.61
C CYS A 202 -8.25 -3.03 -82.42
N ILE A 203 -9.09 -3.13 -83.46
CA ILE A 203 -9.51 -1.99 -84.31
C ILE A 203 -11.01 -2.11 -84.61
N ASP A 204 -11.77 -1.01 -84.51
CA ASP A 204 -13.18 -0.93 -84.91
C ASP A 204 -13.45 -1.45 -86.34
N LYS A 205 -14.61 -2.08 -86.55
CA LYS A 205 -15.08 -2.66 -87.83
C LYS A 205 -15.54 -1.65 -88.88
#